data_AF-A0A5J5K6L1-F1
#
_entry.id   AF-A0A5J5K6L1-F1
#
_cell.length_a   1.000
_cell.length_b   1.000
_cell.length_c   1.000
_cell.angle_alpha   90.00
_cell.angle_beta   90.00
_cell.angle_gamma   90.00
#
_symmetry.space_group_name_H-M   'P 1'
#
loop_
_entity.id
_entity.type
_entity.pdbx_description
1 polymer ?
#
loop_
_entity_poly.entity_id
_entity_poly.type
_entity_poly.pdbx_seq_one_letter_code
_entity_poly.pdbx_strand_id
1 'polypeptide(L)'
;MSSQRTPETVPRRTLHRHDLNPRRFGAAVLAGVVAVLLVVAGAAGWPSGASAADNPYQRGPAPTAASIAADRGPFATAQVTVPRGNGFGGGVIYYPTDTSQGTFGAIAIAPGFNTAWSYYAWQGPRLASFGFVVIGIETNTLNDYADARAAQLLAALDYLVNSSSVRDRVDRNRLAVGGHSMGGGGAILAAGQRPSLLTAVGQAPYVPDGSLTGIKSPTIIFAGQADGTVTPQYAQNAYNTIPSGVERAYVEIANEGHGFPAGGGGGNSGAFARTMMVWLKLFVDKDTRYAPFLCPSLTNANGISKYMASCPLDPPGGGPTSTPTTSPTSTPSSTPTGTPPAGGTSALRGVASGRCLDVNGASQSNGATVLIWDCNGQNNQKWTSTSASELRVYGNKCLDVNGGGTADGTAVIIWDCNGQNNQKWRFNSDGSITAVGANKCLDVSGSGTANGTKVQIWSCTGQSNQKWTRV
;
A
#
# COMPACT_ATOMS: atom_id res chain seq x y z
N MET A 1 -27.66 -74.85 40.79
CA MET A 1 -28.63 -73.80 41.16
C MET A 1 -28.36 -72.57 40.30
N SER A 2 -29.43 -72.10 39.64
CA SER A 2 -29.51 -71.09 38.59
C SER A 2 -28.95 -69.71 38.94
N SER A 3 -28.46 -68.96 37.95
CA SER A 3 -29.29 -67.94 37.28
C SER A 3 -28.60 -67.34 36.06
N GLN A 4 -29.36 -67.28 34.95
CA GLN A 4 -29.03 -66.70 33.66
C GLN A 4 -29.25 -65.19 33.64
N ARG A 5 -28.50 -64.47 32.79
CA ARG A 5 -29.07 -63.36 32.01
C ARG A 5 -28.32 -63.18 30.68
N THR A 6 -29.11 -63.07 29.62
CA THR A 6 -28.81 -63.06 28.18
C THR A 6 -28.36 -61.68 27.66
N PRO A 7 -27.65 -61.61 26.51
CA PRO A 7 -27.42 -60.38 25.77
C PRO A 7 -28.45 -60.16 24.64
N GLU A 8 -28.83 -58.91 24.42
CA GLU A 8 -29.86 -58.47 23.47
C GLU A 8 -29.25 -58.03 22.13
N THR A 9 -29.84 -58.49 21.02
CA THR A 9 -29.50 -58.20 19.61
C THR A 9 -30.36 -57.07 19.02
N VAL A 10 -29.78 -56.17 18.21
CA VAL A 10 -30.53 -55.29 17.28
C VAL A 10 -29.85 -55.28 15.88
N PRO A 11 -30.59 -55.35 14.75
CA PRO A 11 -30.03 -55.72 13.44
C PRO A 11 -29.78 -54.57 12.45
N ARG A 12 -29.03 -54.92 11.38
CA ARG A 12 -28.64 -54.13 10.19
C ARG A 12 -29.84 -53.50 9.44
N ARG A 13 -29.66 -52.27 8.96
CA ARG A 13 -30.49 -51.64 7.91
C ARG A 13 -29.88 -51.82 6.52
N THR A 14 -30.75 -52.23 5.60
CA THR A 14 -30.50 -52.60 4.20
C THR A 14 -30.53 -51.37 3.27
N LEU A 15 -29.68 -51.40 2.25
CA LEU A 15 -29.69 -50.54 1.05
C LEU A 15 -30.95 -50.75 0.21
N HIS A 16 -31.53 -49.69 -0.35
CA HIS A 16 -32.37 -49.78 -1.55
C HIS A 16 -31.97 -48.72 -2.58
N ARG A 17 -31.72 -49.22 -3.79
CA ARG A 17 -31.38 -48.54 -5.03
C ARG A 17 -32.52 -48.87 -5.99
N HIS A 18 -33.13 -47.88 -6.64
CA HIS A 18 -34.03 -48.14 -7.77
C HIS A 18 -33.84 -47.07 -8.84
N ASP A 19 -33.20 -47.48 -9.93
CA ASP A 19 -33.40 -46.93 -11.27
C ASP A 19 -34.76 -47.41 -11.82
N LEU A 20 -35.39 -46.60 -12.69
CA LEU A 20 -35.84 -46.94 -14.05
C LEU A 20 -36.86 -45.91 -14.58
N ASN A 21 -36.45 -45.19 -15.64
CA ASN A 21 -37.31 -44.63 -16.72
C ASN A 21 -37.66 -45.82 -17.68
N PRO A 22 -38.67 -45.82 -18.60
CA PRO A 22 -39.03 -44.74 -19.53
C PRO A 22 -40.53 -44.68 -20.00
N ARG A 23 -40.92 -43.63 -20.75
CA ARG A 23 -41.51 -43.73 -22.12
C ARG A 23 -41.99 -42.38 -22.69
N ARG A 24 -41.71 -42.20 -23.98
CA ARG A 24 -42.07 -41.08 -24.88
C ARG A 24 -43.39 -41.37 -25.60
N PHE A 25 -44.16 -40.33 -25.94
CA PHE A 25 -45.01 -40.08 -27.14
C PHE A 25 -45.45 -38.60 -27.00
N GLY A 26 -45.51 -37.67 -27.97
CA GLY A 26 -45.49 -37.67 -29.43
C GLY A 26 -46.52 -36.64 -29.95
N ALA A 27 -46.05 -35.49 -30.50
CA ALA A 27 -46.63 -34.59 -31.53
C ALA A 27 -48.08 -34.00 -31.37
N ALA A 28 -48.28 -32.66 -31.31
CA ALA A 28 -48.45 -31.65 -32.41
C ALA A 28 -49.97 -31.38 -32.72
N VAL A 29 -50.57 -30.18 -32.90
CA VAL A 29 -50.39 -29.08 -33.89
C VAL A 29 -51.46 -27.95 -33.66
N LEU A 30 -51.09 -26.65 -33.90
CA LEU A 30 -51.85 -25.41 -34.33
C LEU A 30 -53.16 -24.97 -33.62
N ALA A 31 -53.60 -23.69 -33.50
CA ALA A 31 -53.20 -22.36 -33.97
C ALA A 31 -53.97 -21.28 -33.14
N GLY A 32 -53.50 -20.02 -33.13
CA GLY A 32 -54.31 -18.89 -32.65
C GLY A 32 -53.49 -17.61 -32.39
N VAL A 33 -53.32 -16.80 -33.43
CA VAL A 33 -52.68 -15.47 -33.38
C VAL A 33 -53.67 -14.43 -32.88
N VAL A 34 -53.31 -13.68 -31.84
CA VAL A 34 -53.72 -12.27 -31.65
C VAL A 34 -52.51 -11.47 -31.19
N ALA A 35 -52.06 -10.55 -32.04
CA ALA A 35 -51.00 -9.62 -31.76
C ALA A 35 -51.56 -8.38 -31.02
N VAL A 36 -50.97 -8.02 -29.89
CA VAL A 36 -51.05 -6.67 -29.32
C VAL A 36 -49.62 -6.17 -29.14
N LEU A 37 -49.22 -5.25 -30.02
CA LEU A 37 -47.96 -4.52 -29.96
C LEU A 37 -48.04 -3.45 -28.87
N LEU A 38 -47.29 -3.62 -27.78
CA LEU A 38 -46.85 -2.53 -26.93
C LEU A 38 -45.36 -2.33 -27.17
N VAL A 39 -45.03 -1.23 -27.86
CA VAL A 39 -43.66 -0.75 -28.05
C VAL A 39 -43.15 -0.23 -26.71
N VAL A 40 -42.28 -1.00 -26.06
CA VAL A 40 -41.34 -0.44 -25.07
C VAL A 40 -40.00 -0.32 -25.78
N ALA A 41 -39.61 0.91 -26.07
CA ALA A 41 -38.27 1.26 -26.51
C ALA A 41 -37.29 1.01 -25.34
N GLY A 42 -36.87 -0.25 -25.17
CA GLY A 42 -35.71 -0.62 -24.38
C GLY A 42 -34.53 -0.79 -25.33
N ALA A 43 -33.68 0.22 -25.43
CA ALA A 43 -32.40 0.09 -26.12
C ALA A 43 -31.63 -1.08 -25.50
N ALA A 44 -31.53 -2.18 -26.23
CA ALA A 44 -30.62 -3.26 -25.94
C ALA A 44 -29.19 -2.73 -26.10
N GLY A 45 -28.63 -2.20 -25.01
CA GLY A 45 -27.21 -1.97 -24.89
C GLY A 45 -26.51 -3.32 -24.84
N TRP A 46 -25.87 -3.69 -25.94
CA TRP A 46 -24.89 -4.77 -25.97
C TRP A 46 -23.82 -4.50 -24.90
N PRO A 47 -23.21 -5.52 -24.29
CA PRO A 47 -22.11 -5.28 -23.36
C PRO A 47 -21.01 -4.56 -24.14
N SER A 48 -20.77 -3.31 -23.76
CA SER A 48 -19.62 -2.53 -24.18
C SER A 48 -18.37 -3.39 -23.94
N GLY A 49 -17.55 -3.53 -24.98
CA GLY A 49 -16.30 -4.28 -24.93
C GLY A 49 -15.47 -3.88 -23.72
N ALA A 50 -14.74 -4.84 -23.16
CA ALA A 50 -13.80 -4.63 -22.08
C ALA A 50 -12.91 -3.42 -22.40
N SER A 51 -13.01 -2.36 -21.60
CA SER A 51 -11.99 -1.32 -21.59
C SER A 51 -10.66 -2.03 -21.30
N ALA A 52 -9.68 -1.87 -22.16
CA ALA A 52 -8.31 -2.26 -21.83
C ALA A 52 -8.00 -1.63 -20.47
N ALA A 53 -7.53 -2.42 -19.50
CA ALA A 53 -7.02 -1.84 -18.27
C ALA A 53 -5.88 -0.89 -18.66
N ASP A 54 -5.94 0.38 -18.23
CA ASP A 54 -4.89 1.38 -18.50
C ASP A 54 -3.49 0.90 -18.06
N ASN A 55 -3.45 -0.12 -17.20
CA ASN A 55 -2.28 -0.88 -16.82
C ASN A 55 -2.47 -2.39 -17.18
N PRO A 56 -1.61 -2.97 -18.05
CA PRO A 56 -1.72 -4.36 -18.50
C PRO A 56 -1.43 -5.41 -17.42
N TYR A 57 -0.96 -4.99 -16.25
CA TYR A 57 -0.66 -5.85 -15.10
C TYR A 57 -1.79 -5.87 -14.07
N GLN A 58 -2.86 -5.09 -14.24
CA GLN A 58 -4.02 -5.16 -13.36
C GLN A 58 -4.65 -6.55 -13.42
N ARG A 59 -4.89 -7.13 -12.24
CA ARG A 59 -5.53 -8.44 -12.07
C ARG A 59 -6.64 -8.32 -11.03
N GLY A 60 -7.77 -8.96 -11.30
CA GLY A 60 -8.93 -9.01 -10.43
C GLY A 60 -9.77 -7.73 -10.45
N PRO A 61 -10.90 -7.74 -9.71
CA PRO A 61 -11.82 -6.61 -9.60
C PRO A 61 -11.15 -5.37 -9.00
N ALA A 62 -11.79 -4.21 -9.14
CA ALA A 62 -11.36 -3.01 -8.43
C ALA A 62 -11.38 -3.26 -6.91
N PRO A 63 -10.32 -2.87 -6.18
CA PRO A 63 -10.23 -3.11 -4.75
C PRO A 63 -11.22 -2.26 -3.96
N THR A 64 -11.81 -2.88 -2.95
CA THR A 64 -12.62 -2.24 -1.89
C THR A 64 -12.02 -2.55 -0.52
N ALA A 65 -12.38 -1.77 0.50
CA ALA A 65 -11.97 -2.01 1.89
C ALA A 65 -12.30 -3.44 2.37
N ALA A 66 -13.43 -3.99 1.95
CA ALA A 66 -13.81 -5.38 2.24
C ALA A 66 -12.94 -6.39 1.49
N SER A 67 -12.69 -6.17 0.20
CA SER A 67 -11.89 -7.11 -0.61
C SER A 67 -10.44 -7.22 -0.12
N ILE A 68 -9.84 -6.13 0.35
CA ILE A 68 -8.45 -6.14 0.84
C ILE A 68 -8.35 -6.77 2.24
N ALA A 69 -9.44 -6.73 3.02
CA ALA A 69 -9.50 -7.34 4.34
C ALA A 69 -9.77 -8.86 4.30
N ALA A 70 -10.20 -9.38 3.15
CA ALA A 70 -10.51 -10.80 2.99
C ALA A 70 -9.27 -11.71 3.16
N ASP A 71 -9.51 -12.93 3.65
CA ASP A 71 -8.47 -13.96 3.80
C ASP A 71 -8.10 -14.66 2.48
N ARG A 72 -8.94 -14.48 1.47
CA ARG A 72 -8.74 -14.97 0.11
C ARG A 72 -9.20 -13.91 -0.89
N GLY A 73 -8.42 -13.75 -1.96
CA GLY A 73 -8.77 -12.93 -3.11
C GLY A 73 -9.60 -13.70 -4.14
N PRO A 74 -9.80 -13.12 -5.33
CA PRO A 74 -10.74 -13.62 -6.34
C PRO A 74 -10.23 -14.83 -7.14
N PHE A 75 -8.95 -15.19 -7.03
CA PHE A 75 -8.36 -16.26 -7.81
C PHE A 75 -8.37 -17.59 -7.06
N ALA A 76 -8.85 -18.65 -7.71
CA ALA A 76 -8.58 -20.01 -7.27
C ALA A 76 -7.08 -20.31 -7.37
N THR A 77 -6.56 -21.09 -6.43
CA THR A 77 -5.12 -21.35 -6.31
C THR A 77 -4.80 -22.84 -6.32
N ALA A 78 -3.59 -23.16 -6.75
CA ALA A 78 -2.97 -24.47 -6.63
C ALA A 78 -1.55 -24.32 -6.09
N GLN A 79 -0.93 -25.45 -5.74
CA GLN A 79 0.45 -25.48 -5.28
C GLN A 79 1.24 -26.66 -5.87
N VAL A 80 2.56 -26.52 -5.93
CA VAL A 80 3.49 -27.57 -6.33
C VAL A 80 4.74 -27.55 -5.44
N THR A 81 5.20 -28.71 -5.02
CA THR A 81 6.43 -28.85 -4.23
C THR A 81 7.66 -28.69 -5.13
N VAL A 82 8.68 -28.03 -4.61
CA VAL A 82 9.98 -27.83 -5.27
C VAL A 82 11.03 -28.69 -4.56
N PRO A 83 11.74 -29.58 -5.29
CA PRO A 83 12.79 -30.38 -4.70
C PRO A 83 14.02 -29.54 -4.34
N ARG A 84 14.84 -30.09 -3.44
CA ARG A 84 16.18 -29.57 -3.13
C ARG A 84 17.09 -29.57 -4.35
N GLY A 85 18.13 -28.71 -4.33
CA GLY A 85 19.20 -28.73 -5.32
C GLY A 85 19.16 -27.61 -6.37
N ASN A 86 18.29 -26.61 -6.20
CA ASN A 86 18.14 -25.46 -7.11
C ASN A 86 18.86 -24.20 -6.61
N GLY A 87 19.93 -24.37 -5.82
CA GLY A 87 20.60 -23.28 -5.09
C GLY A 87 19.94 -22.92 -3.74
N PHE A 88 18.81 -23.53 -3.42
CA PHE A 88 18.08 -23.40 -2.16
C PHE A 88 17.54 -24.76 -1.69
N GLY A 89 17.04 -24.82 -0.45
CA GLY A 89 16.69 -26.02 0.28
C GLY A 89 15.39 -26.71 -0.14
N GLY A 90 14.83 -26.41 -1.32
CA GLY A 90 13.51 -26.84 -1.76
C GLY A 90 12.42 -25.84 -1.36
N GLY A 91 11.14 -26.20 -1.49
CA GLY A 91 10.06 -25.30 -1.11
C GLY A 91 8.70 -25.65 -1.71
N VAL A 92 7.82 -24.67 -1.76
CA VAL A 92 6.48 -24.80 -2.35
C VAL A 92 6.18 -23.56 -3.18
N ILE A 93 5.67 -23.76 -4.40
CA ILE A 93 5.15 -22.69 -5.23
C ILE A 93 3.62 -22.70 -5.15
N TYR A 94 3.02 -21.55 -4.87
CA TYR A 94 1.58 -21.31 -4.87
C TYR A 94 1.24 -20.36 -6.03
N TYR A 95 0.18 -20.64 -6.79
CA TYR A 95 -0.11 -19.89 -8.00
C TYR A 95 -1.62 -19.84 -8.33
N PRO A 96 -2.10 -18.79 -9.00
CA PRO A 96 -3.44 -18.75 -9.59
C PRO A 96 -3.60 -19.83 -10.65
N THR A 97 -4.72 -20.55 -10.62
CA THR A 97 -5.01 -21.58 -11.64
C THR A 97 -5.52 -20.97 -12.95
N ASP A 98 -6.30 -19.89 -12.84
CA ASP A 98 -6.80 -19.12 -13.98
C ASP A 98 -5.72 -18.17 -14.52
N THR A 99 -5.51 -18.21 -15.84
CA THR A 99 -4.56 -17.36 -16.58
C THR A 99 -5.27 -16.49 -17.62
N SER A 100 -6.61 -16.45 -17.60
CA SER A 100 -7.43 -15.65 -18.52
C SER A 100 -7.10 -14.15 -18.50
N GLN A 101 -6.58 -13.65 -17.38
CA GLN A 101 -6.18 -12.26 -17.20
C GLN A 101 -4.68 -12.03 -17.49
N GLY A 102 -3.96 -13.02 -18.02
CA GLY A 102 -2.53 -12.95 -18.33
C GLY A 102 -1.63 -13.51 -17.23
N THR A 103 -0.33 -13.28 -17.36
CA THR A 103 0.69 -13.72 -16.38
C THR A 103 0.67 -12.88 -15.11
N PHE A 104 1.27 -13.39 -14.04
CA PHE A 104 1.27 -12.78 -12.71
C PHE A 104 2.68 -12.42 -12.27
N GLY A 105 2.81 -11.38 -11.44
CA GLY A 105 4.07 -11.08 -10.78
C GLY A 105 4.37 -12.14 -9.74
N ALA A 106 5.62 -12.23 -9.31
CA ALA A 106 6.06 -13.25 -8.37
C ALA A 106 6.84 -12.71 -7.18
N ILE A 107 6.76 -13.44 -6.07
CA ILE A 107 7.56 -13.17 -4.87
C ILE A 107 8.21 -14.45 -4.36
N ALA A 108 9.52 -14.39 -4.08
CA ALA A 108 10.22 -15.41 -3.30
C ALA A 108 10.25 -15.01 -1.82
N ILE A 109 9.93 -15.94 -0.92
CA ILE A 109 9.87 -15.68 0.53
C ILE A 109 10.75 -16.67 1.29
N ALA A 110 11.67 -16.16 2.11
CA ALA A 110 12.56 -16.95 2.94
C ALA A 110 12.15 -16.92 4.44
N PRO A 111 12.24 -18.05 5.15
CA PRO A 111 12.00 -18.11 6.59
C PRO A 111 13.14 -17.42 7.36
N GLY A 112 12.99 -17.31 8.69
CA GLY A 112 14.00 -16.79 9.60
C GLY A 112 15.07 -17.80 10.02
N PHE A 113 15.99 -17.36 10.87
CA PHE A 113 17.00 -18.22 11.47
C PHE A 113 16.36 -19.37 12.26
N ASN A 114 16.87 -20.59 12.08
CA ASN A 114 16.38 -21.80 12.73
C ASN A 114 14.89 -22.13 12.49
N THR A 115 14.30 -21.63 11.40
CA THR A 115 12.88 -21.85 11.06
C THR A 115 12.71 -22.34 9.64
N ALA A 116 11.66 -23.12 9.41
CA ALA A 116 11.29 -23.67 8.11
C ALA A 116 10.15 -22.89 7.45
N TRP A 117 9.98 -23.03 6.13
CA TRP A 117 8.87 -22.40 5.39
C TRP A 117 7.49 -22.78 5.95
N SER A 118 7.35 -24.00 6.49
CA SER A 118 6.08 -24.51 7.03
C SER A 118 5.41 -23.58 8.06
N TYR A 119 6.18 -22.79 8.82
CA TYR A 119 5.66 -21.82 9.79
C TYR A 119 4.98 -20.61 9.12
N TYR A 120 5.37 -20.28 7.89
CA TYR A 120 4.91 -19.10 7.15
C TYR A 120 4.02 -19.47 5.96
N ALA A 121 3.83 -20.78 5.71
CA ALA A 121 3.19 -21.33 4.52
C ALA A 121 1.78 -20.78 4.24
N TRP A 122 1.08 -20.29 5.27
CA TRP A 122 -0.22 -19.63 5.13
C TRP A 122 -0.19 -18.39 4.22
N GLN A 123 0.96 -17.70 4.12
CA GLN A 123 1.15 -16.55 3.24
C GLN A 123 1.01 -16.93 1.76
N GLY A 124 1.47 -18.12 1.39
CA GLY A 124 1.47 -18.65 0.02
C GLY A 124 0.09 -18.63 -0.66
N PRO A 125 -0.90 -19.42 -0.19
CA PRO A 125 -2.22 -19.47 -0.79
C PRO A 125 -2.99 -18.15 -0.64
N ARG A 126 -2.70 -17.35 0.41
CA ARG A 126 -3.33 -16.03 0.57
C ARG A 126 -2.88 -15.08 -0.55
N LEU A 127 -1.59 -14.85 -0.70
CA LEU A 127 -1.05 -13.97 -1.73
C LEU A 127 -1.39 -14.48 -3.14
N ALA A 128 -1.30 -15.80 -3.36
CA ALA A 128 -1.67 -16.39 -4.64
C ALA A 128 -3.13 -16.11 -5.01
N SER A 129 -4.05 -16.13 -4.03
CA SER A 129 -5.46 -15.82 -4.29
C SER A 129 -5.71 -14.35 -4.68
N PHE A 130 -4.74 -13.45 -4.44
CA PHE A 130 -4.76 -12.06 -4.92
C PHE A 130 -4.03 -11.86 -6.26
N GLY A 131 -3.57 -12.94 -6.91
CA GLY A 131 -2.97 -12.88 -8.24
C GLY A 131 -1.45 -12.71 -8.22
N PHE A 132 -0.74 -13.46 -7.38
CA PHE A 132 0.72 -13.55 -7.37
C PHE A 132 1.18 -14.99 -7.48
N VAL A 133 2.32 -15.25 -8.12
CA VAL A 133 3.01 -16.54 -7.95
C VAL A 133 3.95 -16.40 -6.75
N VAL A 134 3.80 -17.27 -5.76
CA VAL A 134 4.59 -17.22 -4.53
C VAL A 134 5.45 -18.45 -4.42
N ILE A 135 6.77 -18.28 -4.33
CA ILE A 135 7.68 -19.37 -3.98
C ILE A 135 8.17 -19.18 -2.55
N GLY A 136 7.68 -20.03 -1.65
CA GLY A 136 8.22 -20.13 -0.30
C GLY A 136 9.35 -21.14 -0.27
N ILE A 137 10.53 -20.72 0.17
CA ILE A 137 11.72 -21.58 0.14
C ILE A 137 12.04 -22.15 1.51
N GLU A 138 12.48 -23.40 1.52
CA GLU A 138 13.34 -23.89 2.59
C GLU A 138 14.77 -23.41 2.31
N THR A 139 15.51 -23.10 3.37
CA THR A 139 16.93 -22.77 3.22
C THR A 139 17.79 -24.03 3.13
N ASN A 140 18.99 -23.92 2.55
CA ASN A 140 19.96 -24.99 2.44
C ASN A 140 20.33 -25.51 3.83
N THR A 141 20.56 -24.60 4.78
CA THR A 141 20.62 -24.92 6.20
C THR A 141 19.73 -23.98 7.00
N LEU A 142 19.18 -24.46 8.12
CA LEU A 142 18.34 -23.62 8.98
C LEU A 142 19.11 -22.45 9.61
N ASN A 143 20.44 -22.54 9.69
CA ASN A 143 21.31 -21.55 10.32
C ASN A 143 21.96 -20.59 9.32
N ASP A 144 21.53 -20.61 8.05
CA ASP A 144 22.03 -19.68 7.03
C ASP A 144 21.76 -18.23 7.47
N TYR A 145 22.78 -17.37 7.35
CA TYR A 145 22.69 -15.93 7.61
C TYR A 145 22.08 -15.17 6.43
N ALA A 146 21.89 -13.86 6.60
CA ALA A 146 21.17 -13.01 5.65
C ALA A 146 21.77 -13.04 4.22
N ASP A 147 23.10 -13.01 4.05
CA ASP A 147 23.73 -13.07 2.72
C ASP A 147 23.44 -14.40 1.99
N ALA A 148 23.52 -15.51 2.71
CA ALA A 148 23.20 -16.83 2.16
C ALA A 148 21.71 -16.93 1.80
N ARG A 149 20.82 -16.31 2.60
CA ARG A 149 19.38 -16.24 2.28
C ARG A 149 19.10 -15.34 1.08
N ALA A 150 19.86 -14.26 0.91
CA ALA A 150 19.77 -13.40 -0.27
C ALA A 150 20.08 -14.17 -1.55
N ALA A 151 21.20 -14.89 -1.58
CA ALA A 151 21.57 -15.74 -2.71
C ALA A 151 20.51 -16.80 -3.02
N GLN A 152 19.93 -17.42 -1.98
CA GLN A 152 18.88 -18.41 -2.11
C GLN A 152 17.56 -17.83 -2.64
N LEU A 153 17.17 -16.63 -2.21
CA LEU A 153 16.00 -15.92 -2.75
C LEU A 153 16.16 -15.60 -4.23
N LEU A 154 17.34 -15.14 -4.64
CA LEU A 154 17.64 -14.87 -6.05
C LEU A 154 17.64 -16.15 -6.89
N ALA A 155 18.25 -17.24 -6.39
CA ALA A 155 18.20 -18.55 -7.04
C ALA A 155 16.76 -19.10 -7.16
N ALA A 156 15.91 -18.86 -6.17
CA ALA A 156 14.51 -19.26 -6.19
C ALA A 156 13.71 -18.51 -7.26
N LEU A 157 13.95 -17.21 -7.43
CA LEU A 157 13.36 -16.43 -8.51
C LEU A 157 13.85 -16.91 -9.88
N ASP A 158 15.15 -17.20 -10.04
CA ASP A 158 15.71 -17.72 -11.29
C ASP A 158 15.13 -19.08 -11.64
N TYR A 159 15.02 -19.99 -10.67
CA TYR A 159 14.34 -21.28 -10.84
C TYR A 159 12.89 -21.07 -11.25
N LEU A 160 12.17 -20.16 -10.59
CA LEU A 160 10.76 -19.90 -10.84
C LEU A 160 10.50 -19.50 -12.29
N VAL A 161 11.33 -18.60 -12.86
CA VAL A 161 11.12 -18.07 -14.22
C VAL A 161 11.74 -18.90 -15.34
N ASN A 162 12.76 -19.73 -15.04
CA ASN A 162 13.48 -20.48 -16.06
C ASN A 162 13.10 -21.97 -16.10
N SER A 163 12.92 -22.60 -14.94
CA SER A 163 12.91 -24.07 -14.83
C SER A 163 11.66 -24.65 -14.20
N SER A 164 10.88 -23.84 -13.47
CA SER A 164 9.69 -24.34 -12.78
C SER A 164 8.60 -24.82 -13.75
N SER A 165 7.74 -25.72 -13.26
CA SER A 165 6.55 -26.18 -13.98
C SER A 165 5.47 -25.11 -14.15
N VAL A 166 5.61 -23.97 -13.46
CA VAL A 166 4.63 -22.87 -13.50
C VAL A 166 5.19 -21.61 -14.16
N ARG A 167 6.40 -21.67 -14.73
CA ARG A 167 7.10 -20.52 -15.32
C ARG A 167 6.25 -19.73 -16.33
N ASP A 168 5.38 -20.39 -17.10
CA ASP A 168 4.52 -19.75 -18.11
C ASP A 168 3.40 -18.90 -17.48
N ARG A 169 3.19 -19.00 -16.16
CA ARG A 169 2.28 -18.14 -15.39
C ARG A 169 2.97 -16.90 -14.84
N VAL A 170 4.30 -16.85 -14.90
CA VAL A 170 5.10 -15.82 -14.22
C VAL A 170 5.55 -14.77 -15.24
N ASP A 171 5.27 -13.51 -14.91
CA ASP A 171 5.92 -12.39 -15.58
C ASP A 171 7.33 -12.20 -15.02
N ARG A 172 8.33 -12.60 -15.81
CA ARG A 172 9.74 -12.57 -15.41
C ARG A 172 10.28 -11.18 -15.09
N ASN A 173 9.59 -10.11 -15.49
CA ASN A 173 10.00 -8.73 -15.23
C ASN A 173 9.35 -8.15 -13.97
N ARG A 174 8.48 -8.90 -13.29
CA ARG A 174 7.70 -8.41 -12.14
C ARG A 174 7.94 -9.28 -10.92
N LEU A 175 9.16 -9.19 -10.40
CA LEU A 175 9.66 -10.04 -9.32
C LEU A 175 9.90 -9.22 -8.05
N ALA A 176 9.59 -9.83 -6.92
CA ALA A 176 9.81 -9.30 -5.58
C ALA A 176 10.45 -10.35 -4.67
N VAL A 177 10.96 -9.89 -3.54
CA VAL A 177 11.52 -10.74 -2.49
C VAL A 177 10.94 -10.37 -1.14
N GLY A 178 10.81 -11.35 -0.27
CA GLY A 178 10.42 -11.13 1.12
C GLY A 178 11.04 -12.15 2.06
N GLY A 179 10.91 -11.90 3.35
CA GLY A 179 11.31 -12.91 4.33
C GLY A 179 11.18 -12.43 5.76
N HIS A 180 11.31 -13.39 6.68
CA HIS A 180 11.24 -13.14 8.12
C HIS A 180 12.61 -13.08 8.77
N SER A 181 12.84 -12.19 9.74
CA SER A 181 14.07 -12.17 10.55
C SER A 181 15.33 -12.10 9.68
N MET A 182 16.27 -13.04 9.80
CA MET A 182 17.41 -13.16 8.88
C MET A 182 17.00 -13.34 7.41
N GLY A 183 15.87 -13.98 7.12
CA GLY A 183 15.30 -14.04 5.78
C GLY A 183 14.78 -12.69 5.29
N GLY A 184 14.28 -11.85 6.20
CA GLY A 184 13.90 -10.47 5.90
C GLY A 184 15.11 -9.60 5.58
N GLY A 185 16.20 -9.76 6.34
CA GLY A 185 17.50 -9.18 5.99
C GLY A 185 17.99 -9.65 4.63
N GLY A 186 17.93 -10.96 4.39
CA GLY A 186 18.29 -11.56 3.10
C GLY A 186 17.46 -11.05 1.94
N ALA A 187 16.16 -10.82 2.12
CA ALA A 187 15.31 -10.22 1.10
C ALA A 187 15.74 -8.79 0.75
N ILE A 188 16.06 -7.97 1.76
CA ILE A 188 16.51 -6.60 1.52
C ILE A 188 17.89 -6.59 0.84
N LEU A 189 18.81 -7.47 1.25
CA LEU A 189 20.11 -7.64 0.60
C LEU A 189 19.97 -8.12 -0.85
N ALA A 190 19.08 -9.08 -1.11
CA ALA A 190 18.79 -9.58 -2.46
C ALA A 190 18.30 -8.44 -3.38
N ALA A 191 17.46 -7.55 -2.86
CA ALA A 191 16.99 -6.39 -3.59
C ALA A 191 18.10 -5.36 -3.90
N GLY A 192 19.07 -5.20 -3.00
CA GLY A 192 20.29 -4.44 -3.28
C GLY A 192 21.18 -5.08 -4.36
N GLN A 193 21.28 -6.41 -4.37
CA GLN A 193 22.08 -7.19 -5.33
C GLN A 193 21.43 -7.28 -6.72
N ARG A 194 20.09 -7.25 -6.80
CA ARG A 194 19.32 -7.32 -8.06
C ARG A 194 18.37 -6.11 -8.17
N PRO A 195 18.86 -4.96 -8.67
CA PRO A 195 18.06 -3.73 -8.78
C PRO A 195 16.84 -3.83 -9.72
N SER A 196 16.74 -4.90 -10.52
CA SER A 196 15.55 -5.17 -11.34
C SER A 196 14.36 -5.70 -10.53
N LEU A 197 14.54 -6.05 -9.25
CA LEU A 197 13.44 -6.42 -8.37
C LEU A 197 12.57 -5.20 -8.07
N LEU A 198 11.25 -5.37 -8.18
CA LEU A 198 10.30 -4.27 -8.06
C LEU A 198 10.06 -3.86 -6.61
N THR A 199 10.24 -4.78 -5.65
CA THR A 199 10.15 -4.45 -4.23
C THR A 199 10.74 -5.53 -3.31
N ALA A 200 11.12 -5.10 -2.10
CA ALA A 200 11.48 -5.97 -0.98
C ALA A 200 10.49 -5.86 0.19
N VAL A 201 10.19 -6.99 0.83
CA VAL A 201 9.34 -7.09 2.02
C VAL A 201 10.14 -7.64 3.21
N GLY A 202 10.52 -6.77 4.14
CA GLY A 202 11.17 -7.17 5.38
C GLY A 202 10.13 -7.46 6.48
N GLN A 203 9.99 -8.72 6.90
CA GLN A 203 9.10 -9.12 8.00
C GLN A 203 9.94 -9.29 9.28
N ALA A 204 9.84 -8.37 10.24
CA ALA A 204 10.78 -8.25 11.37
C ALA A 204 12.25 -8.42 10.94
N PRO A 205 12.75 -7.65 9.95
CA PRO A 205 14.00 -7.98 9.28
C PRO A 205 15.22 -7.71 10.18
N TYR A 206 16.09 -8.71 10.34
CA TYR A 206 17.42 -8.51 10.91
C TYR A 206 18.38 -8.06 9.81
N VAL A 207 18.89 -6.84 9.91
CA VAL A 207 19.79 -6.20 8.93
C VAL A 207 21.22 -6.24 9.48
N PRO A 208 22.16 -7.01 8.90
CA PRO A 208 23.50 -7.23 9.47
C PRO A 208 24.28 -5.97 9.89
N ASP A 209 24.04 -4.82 9.27
CA ASP A 209 24.68 -3.54 9.60
C ASP A 209 23.72 -2.46 10.15
N GLY A 210 22.44 -2.81 10.34
CA GLY A 210 21.38 -1.88 10.76
C GLY A 210 21.13 -0.72 9.78
N SER A 211 21.72 -0.76 8.59
CA SER A 211 21.65 0.30 7.57
C SER A 211 21.12 -0.23 6.25
N LEU A 212 20.26 0.56 5.62
CA LEU A 212 19.60 0.32 4.34
C LEU A 212 19.95 1.40 3.31
N THR A 213 21.04 2.14 3.51
CA THR A 213 21.48 3.21 2.58
C THR A 213 21.73 2.72 1.16
N GLY A 214 22.05 1.43 0.98
CA GLY A 214 22.33 0.82 -0.32
C GLY A 214 21.10 0.37 -1.12
N ILE A 215 19.89 0.43 -0.53
CA ILE A 215 18.69 -0.07 -1.23
C ILE A 215 18.24 0.90 -2.32
N LYS A 216 17.76 0.36 -3.44
CA LYS A 216 17.29 1.12 -4.60
C LYS A 216 15.85 0.82 -5.00
N SER A 217 15.33 -0.33 -4.56
CA SER A 217 13.97 -0.76 -4.83
C SER A 217 13.02 -0.35 -3.71
N PRO A 218 11.76 -0.07 -4.03
CA PRO A 218 10.71 0.13 -3.03
C PRO A 218 10.75 -0.93 -1.93
N THR A 219 10.72 -0.52 -0.66
CA THR A 219 10.87 -1.46 0.47
C THR A 219 9.89 -1.20 1.59
N ILE A 220 9.18 -2.24 2.04
CA ILE A 220 8.32 -2.19 3.22
C ILE A 220 8.92 -3.01 4.35
N ILE A 221 8.96 -2.42 5.55
CA ILE A 221 9.43 -3.03 6.79
C ILE A 221 8.25 -3.21 7.72
N PHE A 222 8.02 -4.45 8.13
CA PHE A 222 7.08 -4.79 9.19
C PHE A 222 7.84 -5.08 10.48
N ALA A 223 7.34 -4.58 11.61
CA ALA A 223 7.88 -4.85 12.95
C ALA A 223 6.75 -5.28 13.89
N GLY A 224 7.05 -6.13 14.87
CA GLY A 224 6.13 -6.43 15.96
C GLY A 224 6.32 -5.42 17.09
N GLN A 225 5.24 -4.80 17.60
CA GLN A 225 5.33 -3.81 18.69
C GLN A 225 6.04 -4.36 19.94
N ALA A 226 5.88 -5.65 20.23
CA ALA A 226 6.49 -6.36 21.36
C ALA A 226 7.67 -7.24 20.93
N ASP A 227 8.27 -7.00 19.76
CA ASP A 227 9.42 -7.76 19.27
C ASP A 227 10.67 -7.45 20.12
N GLY A 228 11.13 -8.46 20.88
CA GLY A 228 12.35 -8.38 21.68
C GLY A 228 13.63 -8.81 20.95
N THR A 229 13.52 -9.31 19.71
CA THR A 229 14.67 -9.76 18.90
C THR A 229 15.10 -8.68 17.90
N VAL A 230 14.15 -8.25 17.06
CA VAL A 230 14.32 -7.12 16.14
C VAL A 230 13.38 -6.02 16.62
N THR A 231 13.86 -5.22 17.57
CA THR A 231 13.01 -4.25 18.25
C THR A 231 12.42 -3.22 17.29
N PRO A 232 11.22 -2.66 17.57
CA PRO A 232 10.67 -1.56 16.80
C PRO A 232 11.65 -0.41 16.59
N GLN A 233 12.42 -0.08 17.62
CA GLN A 233 13.44 0.98 17.52
C GLN A 233 14.54 0.61 16.52
N TYR A 234 15.04 -0.62 16.57
CA TYR A 234 16.03 -1.11 15.61
C TYR A 234 15.49 -1.08 14.17
N ALA A 235 14.28 -1.59 13.95
CA ALA A 235 13.64 -1.60 12.63
C ALA A 235 13.37 -0.18 12.10
N GLN A 236 12.97 0.75 12.97
CA GLN A 236 12.81 2.17 12.62
C GLN A 236 14.14 2.85 12.29
N ASN A 237 15.20 2.55 13.03
CA ASN A 237 16.55 3.05 12.72
C ASN A 237 16.97 2.60 11.32
N ALA A 238 16.79 1.32 10.98
CA ALA A 238 17.05 0.81 9.65
C ALA A 238 16.17 1.50 8.59
N TYR A 239 14.86 1.63 8.83
CA TYR A 239 13.94 2.36 7.94
C TYR A 239 14.39 3.81 7.65
N ASN A 240 14.88 4.52 8.66
CA ASN A 240 15.32 5.91 8.53
C ASN A 240 16.59 6.08 7.69
N THR A 241 17.35 5.00 7.48
CA THR A 241 18.55 5.02 6.61
C THR A 241 18.24 4.76 5.14
N ILE A 242 17.00 4.38 4.80
CA ILE A 242 16.58 4.20 3.41
C ILE A 242 16.68 5.55 2.68
N PRO A 243 17.30 5.61 1.48
CA PRO A 243 17.40 6.85 0.71
C PRO A 243 16.05 7.52 0.48
N SER A 244 16.02 8.86 0.56
CA SER A 244 14.77 9.63 0.48
C SER A 244 14.01 9.44 -0.84
N GLY A 245 14.73 9.19 -1.94
CA GLY A 245 14.17 8.90 -3.27
C GLY A 245 13.76 7.45 -3.50
N VAL A 246 13.79 6.60 -2.48
CA VAL A 246 13.26 5.23 -2.53
C VAL A 246 11.94 5.18 -1.79
N GLU A 247 10.91 4.66 -2.47
CA GLU A 247 9.60 4.42 -1.88
C GLU A 247 9.72 3.45 -0.71
N ARG A 248 9.17 3.83 0.43
CA ARG A 248 9.32 3.05 1.66
C ARG A 248 8.11 3.13 2.55
N ALA A 249 7.89 2.06 3.30
CA ALA A 249 6.93 2.05 4.40
C ALA A 249 7.49 1.29 5.61
N TYR A 250 7.12 1.74 6.79
CA TYR A 250 7.29 1.07 8.07
C TYR A 250 5.92 0.83 8.68
N VAL A 251 5.66 -0.41 9.09
CA VAL A 251 4.39 -0.84 9.68
C VAL A 251 4.68 -1.61 10.95
N GLU A 252 4.21 -1.09 12.07
CA GLU A 252 4.32 -1.76 13.37
C GLU A 252 3.01 -2.46 13.70
N ILE A 253 3.07 -3.77 13.88
CA ILE A 253 1.92 -4.61 14.16
C ILE A 253 1.67 -4.59 15.68
N ALA A 254 0.48 -4.14 16.06
CA ALA A 254 0.14 -3.89 17.46
C ALA A 254 0.22 -5.19 18.28
N ASN A 255 0.77 -5.11 19.49
CA ASN A 255 0.87 -6.20 20.48
C ASN A 255 1.56 -7.50 20.00
N GLU A 256 2.21 -7.49 18.83
CA GLU A 256 2.80 -8.68 18.24
C GLU A 256 4.31 -8.75 18.51
N GLY A 257 4.83 -9.97 18.72
CA GLY A 257 6.26 -10.23 18.94
C GLY A 257 7.01 -10.63 17.66
N HIS A 258 8.26 -11.10 17.79
CA HIS A 258 9.11 -11.45 16.63
C HIS A 258 8.49 -12.46 15.66
N GLY A 259 7.69 -13.39 16.20
CA GLY A 259 7.07 -14.48 15.43
C GLY A 259 5.79 -14.13 14.68
N PHE A 260 5.35 -12.86 14.67
CA PHE A 260 4.06 -12.48 14.08
C PHE A 260 3.85 -12.95 12.62
N PRO A 261 4.88 -13.06 11.74
CA PRO A 261 4.64 -13.54 10.39
C PRO A 261 4.25 -15.03 10.30
N ALA A 262 4.44 -15.79 11.39
CA ALA A 262 4.01 -17.19 11.50
C ALA A 262 2.55 -17.34 12.01
N GLY A 263 1.90 -16.25 12.44
CA GLY A 263 0.59 -16.25 13.13
C GLY A 263 -0.65 -16.61 12.30
N GLY A 264 -0.51 -17.23 11.13
CA GLY A 264 -1.64 -17.78 10.36
C GLY A 264 -2.57 -16.77 9.67
N GLY A 265 -2.30 -15.47 9.79
CA GLY A 265 -3.02 -14.42 9.07
C GLY A 265 -4.35 -13.94 9.69
N GLY A 266 -4.71 -14.44 10.87
CA GLY A 266 -5.81 -13.92 11.71
C GLY A 266 -5.36 -12.82 12.67
N GLY A 267 -6.30 -12.14 13.35
CA GLY A 267 -5.97 -11.08 14.33
C GLY A 267 -5.05 -10.00 13.74
N ASN A 268 -4.02 -9.60 14.49
CA ASN A 268 -3.07 -8.57 14.03
C ASN A 268 -2.12 -9.09 12.93
N SER A 269 -1.89 -10.40 12.85
CA SER A 269 -1.22 -11.04 11.69
C SER A 269 -2.02 -10.85 10.38
N GLY A 270 -3.34 -10.65 10.46
CA GLY A 270 -4.17 -10.27 9.32
C GLY A 270 -3.96 -8.83 8.85
N ALA A 271 -3.58 -7.92 9.75
CA ALA A 271 -3.21 -6.55 9.40
C ALA A 271 -1.89 -6.51 8.61
N PHE A 272 -0.91 -7.33 9.03
CA PHE A 272 0.31 -7.59 8.26
C PHE A 272 -0.02 -8.13 6.86
N ALA A 273 -0.82 -9.19 6.77
CA ALA A 273 -1.15 -9.85 5.50
C ALA A 273 -1.82 -8.90 4.49
N ARG A 274 -2.82 -8.15 4.96
CA ARG A 274 -3.55 -7.16 4.17
C ARG A 274 -2.60 -6.11 3.61
N THR A 275 -1.77 -5.52 4.47
CA THR A 275 -0.89 -4.42 4.10
C THR A 275 0.21 -4.88 3.13
N MET A 276 0.78 -6.07 3.36
CA MET A 276 1.74 -6.68 2.44
C MET A 276 1.13 -6.92 1.05
N MET A 277 -0.09 -7.43 0.97
CA MET A 277 -0.78 -7.65 -0.31
C MET A 277 -1.02 -6.34 -1.06
N VAL A 278 -1.51 -5.30 -0.37
CA VAL A 278 -1.76 -3.98 -0.97
C VAL A 278 -0.45 -3.38 -1.51
N TRP A 279 0.65 -3.51 -0.75
CA TRP A 279 1.97 -3.06 -1.17
C TRP A 279 2.46 -3.80 -2.43
N LEU A 280 2.32 -5.13 -2.47
CA LEU A 280 2.67 -5.92 -3.64
C LEU A 280 1.83 -5.56 -4.86
N LYS A 281 0.53 -5.31 -4.69
CA LYS A 281 -0.32 -4.82 -5.78
C LYS A 281 0.18 -3.49 -6.34
N LEU A 282 0.54 -2.56 -5.47
CA LEU A 282 1.03 -1.27 -5.90
C LEU A 282 2.34 -1.38 -6.69
N PHE A 283 3.34 -2.11 -6.19
CA PHE A 283 4.68 -2.11 -6.80
C PHE A 283 4.93 -3.22 -7.82
N VAL A 284 4.42 -4.44 -7.59
CA VAL A 284 4.63 -5.58 -8.49
C VAL A 284 3.66 -5.55 -9.67
N ASP A 285 2.40 -5.18 -9.43
CA ASP A 285 1.39 -5.03 -10.50
C ASP A 285 1.30 -3.59 -11.01
N LYS A 286 2.04 -2.62 -10.43
CA LYS A 286 1.90 -1.18 -10.76
C LYS A 286 0.44 -0.69 -10.63
N ASP A 287 -0.33 -1.33 -9.75
CA ASP A 287 -1.77 -1.17 -9.69
C ASP A 287 -2.13 -0.01 -8.76
N THR A 288 -2.19 1.19 -9.34
CA THR A 288 -2.48 2.43 -8.62
C THR A 288 -3.87 2.47 -8.00
N ARG A 289 -4.78 1.53 -8.33
CA ARG A 289 -6.05 1.34 -7.61
C ARG A 289 -5.83 1.02 -6.14
N TYR A 290 -4.64 0.51 -5.77
CA TYR A 290 -4.28 0.17 -4.41
C TYR A 290 -3.57 1.31 -3.64
N ALA A 291 -3.09 2.36 -4.33
CA ALA A 291 -2.39 3.48 -3.70
C ALA A 291 -3.20 4.20 -2.59
N PRO A 292 -4.52 4.44 -2.76
CA PRO A 292 -5.34 5.09 -1.73
C PRO A 292 -5.43 4.30 -0.40
N PHE A 293 -5.09 3.01 -0.40
CA PHE A 293 -5.09 2.24 0.85
C PHE A 293 -3.84 2.47 1.70
N LEU A 294 -2.75 2.95 1.10
CA LEU A 294 -1.46 3.19 1.76
C LEU A 294 -1.15 4.68 1.96
N CYS A 295 -1.70 5.56 1.12
CA CYS A 295 -1.42 6.99 1.13
C CYS A 295 -2.71 7.83 1.01
N PRO A 296 -2.75 9.03 1.63
CA PRO A 296 -1.68 9.69 2.39
C PRO A 296 -1.43 9.08 3.78
N SER A 297 -2.35 8.24 4.23
CA SER A 297 -2.22 7.42 5.44
C SER A 297 -2.89 6.06 5.20
N LEU A 298 -2.60 5.10 6.07
CA LEU A 298 -3.22 3.78 5.99
C LEU A 298 -4.71 3.89 6.32
N THR A 299 -5.58 3.56 5.36
CA THR A 299 -7.04 3.68 5.53
C THR A 299 -7.64 2.66 6.52
N ASN A 300 -6.95 1.55 6.78
CA ASN A 300 -7.35 0.57 7.79
C ASN A 300 -6.18 0.17 8.69
N ALA A 301 -6.05 0.90 9.80
CA ALA A 301 -5.01 0.72 10.82
C ALA A 301 -5.38 -0.29 11.92
N ASN A 302 -6.49 -1.04 11.80
CA ASN A 302 -6.83 -2.05 12.79
C ASN A 302 -5.73 -3.13 12.84
N GLY A 303 -5.15 -3.31 14.03
CA GLY A 303 -4.01 -4.19 14.29
C GLY A 303 -2.64 -3.59 14.01
N ILE A 304 -2.56 -2.27 13.76
CA ILE A 304 -1.31 -1.54 13.47
C ILE A 304 -1.15 -0.41 14.49
N SER A 305 -0.05 -0.41 15.24
CA SER A 305 0.27 0.60 16.25
C SER A 305 0.97 1.82 15.65
N LYS A 306 1.72 1.63 14.56
CA LYS A 306 2.45 2.71 13.89
C LYS A 306 2.56 2.46 12.39
N TYR A 307 2.40 3.52 11.62
CA TYR A 307 2.57 3.51 10.17
C TYR A 307 3.35 4.75 9.75
N MET A 308 4.38 4.54 8.92
CA MET A 308 5.15 5.61 8.29
C MET A 308 5.35 5.22 6.83
N ALA A 309 5.22 6.14 5.89
CA ALA A 309 5.52 5.88 4.50
C ALA A 309 6.04 7.15 3.81
N SER A 310 6.80 6.99 2.73
CA SER A 310 7.30 8.08 1.90
C SER A 310 6.23 8.61 0.93
N CYS A 311 4.99 8.76 1.40
CA CYS A 311 3.86 9.13 0.55
C CYS A 311 4.14 10.46 -0.21
N PRO A 312 3.64 10.58 -1.47
CA PRO A 312 2.91 9.58 -2.23
C PRO A 312 3.81 8.40 -2.65
N LEU A 313 3.24 7.19 -2.68
CA LEU A 313 3.91 6.01 -3.19
C LEU A 313 3.58 5.88 -4.68
N ASP A 314 4.58 6.05 -5.54
CA ASP A 314 4.44 5.99 -6.99
C ASP A 314 5.21 4.78 -7.56
N PRO A 315 4.53 3.77 -8.12
CA PRO A 315 5.22 2.64 -8.72
C PRO A 315 5.90 3.05 -10.04
N PRO A 316 7.19 2.75 -10.26
CA PRO A 316 7.91 3.12 -11.47
C PRO A 316 7.19 2.70 -12.76
N GLY A 317 6.71 3.67 -13.53
CA GLY A 317 5.98 3.46 -14.79
C GLY A 317 4.50 3.07 -14.65
N GLY A 318 3.87 3.31 -13.50
CA GLY A 318 2.43 3.15 -13.27
C GLY A 318 1.65 4.45 -13.43
N GLY A 319 1.64 5.04 -14.63
CA GLY A 319 0.77 6.21 -14.88
C GLY A 319 -0.71 5.83 -14.92
N PRO A 320 -1.64 6.75 -14.60
CA PRO A 320 -2.98 6.74 -15.16
C PRO A 320 -3.03 7.58 -16.43
N THR A 321 -3.40 6.94 -17.54
CA THR A 321 -3.92 7.58 -18.74
C THR A 321 -5.28 8.20 -18.38
N SER A 322 -5.49 9.48 -18.67
CA SER A 322 -6.84 9.97 -18.99
C SER A 322 -6.74 10.89 -20.22
N THR A 323 -7.50 10.51 -21.24
CA THR A 323 -7.45 10.99 -22.62
C THR A 323 -8.12 12.36 -22.80
N PRO A 324 -7.60 13.25 -23.66
CA PRO A 324 -8.17 14.56 -24.00
C PRO A 324 -9.16 14.51 -25.17
N THR A 325 -10.25 15.30 -25.14
CA THR A 325 -11.13 15.55 -26.30
C THR A 325 -10.80 16.90 -26.96
N THR A 326 -10.09 16.81 -28.10
CA THR A 326 -10.02 17.66 -29.33
C THR A 326 -10.36 19.17 -29.26
N SER A 327 -9.41 20.12 -29.38
CA SER A 327 -8.71 20.72 -30.57
C SER A 327 -9.37 22.02 -31.12
N PRO A 328 -8.66 23.00 -31.77
CA PRO A 328 -7.31 22.91 -32.33
C PRO A 328 -6.33 24.12 -32.18
N THR A 329 -5.06 23.82 -32.45
CA THR A 329 -3.98 24.63 -33.08
C THR A 329 -3.37 25.84 -32.37
N SER A 330 -2.17 25.66 -31.82
CA SER A 330 -0.93 26.13 -32.46
C SER A 330 0.32 25.57 -31.78
N THR A 331 1.25 25.07 -32.60
CA THR A 331 2.63 24.65 -32.29
C THR A 331 3.57 25.80 -32.73
N PRO A 332 4.86 25.90 -32.35
CA PRO A 332 5.68 25.10 -31.41
C PRO A 332 6.38 25.93 -30.30
N SER A 333 7.02 25.17 -29.39
CA SER A 333 8.34 25.45 -28.81
C SER A 333 8.41 25.82 -27.32
N SER A 334 9.32 25.10 -26.68
CA SER A 334 10.06 25.38 -25.44
C SER A 334 9.27 25.55 -24.13
N THR A 335 9.47 24.55 -23.27
CA THR A 335 9.55 24.59 -21.79
C THR A 335 8.56 25.48 -21.05
N PRO A 336 7.71 24.88 -20.19
CA PRO A 336 7.54 25.49 -18.87
C PRO A 336 7.35 24.49 -17.73
N THR A 337 8.10 24.74 -16.65
CA THR A 337 7.56 25.10 -15.33
C THR A 337 6.04 24.91 -15.17
N GLY A 338 5.61 23.90 -14.42
CA GLY A 338 4.19 23.64 -14.14
C GLY A 338 3.91 23.58 -12.64
N THR A 339 3.28 24.63 -12.14
CA THR A 339 2.68 24.74 -10.79
C THR A 339 1.63 23.64 -10.55
N PRO A 340 1.57 23.00 -9.37
CA PRO A 340 0.56 21.99 -9.03
C PRO A 340 -0.89 22.55 -9.02
N PRO A 341 -1.92 21.74 -9.36
CA PRO A 341 -3.30 22.19 -9.41
C PRO A 341 -3.88 22.54 -8.01
N ALA A 342 -4.69 23.59 -8.02
CA ALA A 342 -5.60 24.03 -6.96
C ALA A 342 -6.60 22.96 -6.56
N GLY A 343 -7.11 23.00 -5.32
CA GLY A 343 -8.50 22.60 -5.08
C GLY A 343 -8.78 21.86 -3.78
N GLY A 344 -7.77 21.46 -3.01
CA GLY A 344 -7.99 20.78 -1.74
C GLY A 344 -8.16 21.76 -0.58
N THR A 345 -9.30 21.68 0.12
CA THR A 345 -9.43 22.21 1.50
C THR A 345 -9.01 21.12 2.47
N SER A 346 -8.00 21.39 3.29
CA SER A 346 -7.50 20.44 4.29
C SER A 346 -7.01 21.18 5.52
N ALA A 347 -6.91 20.49 6.66
CA ALA A 347 -6.14 21.03 7.77
C ALA A 347 -4.64 20.82 7.53
N LEU A 348 -3.81 21.69 8.09
CA LEU A 348 -2.35 21.58 8.03
C LEU A 348 -1.82 21.25 9.42
N ARG A 349 -1.42 20.01 9.66
CA ARG A 349 -0.94 19.53 10.95
C ARG A 349 0.58 19.57 11.02
N GLY A 350 1.14 20.28 11.99
CA GLY A 350 2.56 20.33 12.27
C GLY A 350 3.08 18.98 12.76
N VAL A 351 4.16 18.49 12.17
CA VAL A 351 4.72 17.14 12.46
C VAL A 351 5.26 17.05 13.88
N ALA A 352 5.92 18.10 14.39
CA ALA A 352 6.49 18.10 15.73
C ALA A 352 5.43 18.08 16.86
N SER A 353 4.32 18.80 16.67
CA SER A 353 3.33 19.02 17.72
C SER A 353 2.08 18.16 17.59
N GLY A 354 1.79 17.62 16.40
CA GLY A 354 0.53 16.96 16.08
C GLY A 354 -0.69 17.91 16.02
N ARG A 355 -0.45 19.22 16.11
CA ARG A 355 -1.44 20.30 16.15
C ARG A 355 -1.62 20.96 14.80
N CYS A 356 -2.79 21.57 14.58
CA CYS A 356 -3.19 22.17 13.32
C CYS A 356 -2.80 23.65 13.24
N LEU A 357 -2.47 24.09 12.02
CA LEU A 357 -2.30 25.50 11.64
C LEU A 357 -3.65 26.20 11.82
N ASP A 358 -3.68 27.17 12.71
CA ASP A 358 -4.91 27.71 13.28
C ASP A 358 -4.85 29.24 13.27
N VAL A 359 -5.93 29.87 12.83
CA VAL A 359 -6.11 31.33 12.97
C VAL A 359 -6.57 31.64 14.38
N ASN A 360 -5.74 32.39 15.13
CA ASN A 360 -5.95 32.67 16.54
C ASN A 360 -7.36 33.22 16.83
N GLY A 361 -8.06 32.59 17.77
CA GLY A 361 -9.41 32.98 18.18
C GLY A 361 -10.46 32.91 17.07
N ALA A 362 -10.19 32.17 15.99
CA ALA A 362 -11.01 32.11 14.78
C ALA A 362 -11.34 33.50 14.18
N SER A 363 -10.47 34.49 14.40
CA SER A 363 -10.65 35.86 13.91
C SER A 363 -10.60 35.91 12.38
N GLN A 364 -11.47 36.73 11.77
CA GLN A 364 -11.46 36.99 10.33
C GLN A 364 -10.90 38.39 9.99
N SER A 365 -10.36 39.10 10.98
CA SER A 365 -9.73 40.41 10.77
C SER A 365 -8.36 40.26 10.10
N ASN A 366 -8.02 41.18 9.20
CA ASN A 366 -6.68 41.29 8.64
C ASN A 366 -5.65 41.48 9.75
N GLY A 367 -4.53 40.76 9.69
CA GLY A 367 -3.49 40.80 10.72
C GLY A 367 -3.70 39.78 11.85
N ALA A 368 -4.77 38.98 11.83
CA ALA A 368 -4.93 37.90 12.80
C ALA A 368 -3.76 36.90 12.68
N THR A 369 -3.11 36.63 13.81
CA THR A 369 -1.92 35.76 13.88
C THR A 369 -2.29 34.31 13.65
N VAL A 370 -1.40 33.58 12.96
CA VAL A 370 -1.49 32.13 12.80
C VAL A 370 -0.60 31.44 13.84
N LEU A 371 -1.14 30.38 14.45
CA LEU A 371 -0.50 29.61 15.52
C LEU A 371 -0.78 28.11 15.35
N ILE A 372 -0.24 27.29 16.24
CA ILE A 372 -0.66 25.88 16.34
C ILE A 372 -1.67 25.68 17.47
N TRP A 373 -2.72 24.91 17.18
CA TRP A 373 -3.74 24.52 18.15
C TRP A 373 -4.18 23.07 17.93
N ASP A 374 -4.69 22.41 18.97
CA ASP A 374 -5.26 21.07 18.86
C ASP A 374 -6.28 21.02 17.71
N CYS A 375 -6.15 19.99 16.88
CA CYS A 375 -7.00 19.82 15.71
C CYS A 375 -8.44 19.54 16.15
N ASN A 376 -9.36 20.44 15.81
CA ASN A 376 -10.76 20.40 16.24
C ASN A 376 -11.76 20.48 15.07
N GLY A 377 -11.26 20.55 13.83
CA GLY A 377 -12.07 20.53 12.61
C GLY A 377 -12.86 21.82 12.33
N GLN A 378 -12.62 22.89 13.10
CA GLN A 378 -13.25 24.19 12.86
C GLN A 378 -12.70 24.88 11.61
N ASN A 379 -13.45 25.87 11.10
CA ASN A 379 -13.14 26.54 9.84
C ASN A 379 -11.84 27.36 9.89
N ASN A 380 -11.41 27.78 11.08
CA ASN A 380 -10.14 28.48 11.31
C ASN A 380 -8.90 27.58 11.15
N GLN A 381 -9.09 26.27 10.97
CA GLN A 381 -8.05 25.28 10.70
C GLN A 381 -8.13 24.69 9.27
N LYS A 382 -9.06 25.17 8.43
CA LYS A 382 -9.29 24.65 7.07
C LYS A 382 -8.64 25.56 6.04
N TRP A 383 -7.63 25.03 5.35
CA TRP A 383 -6.85 25.76 4.37
C TRP A 383 -7.08 25.20 2.97
N THR A 384 -7.61 26.03 2.08
CA THR A 384 -7.84 25.72 0.66
C THR A 384 -6.63 26.14 -0.16
N SER A 385 -5.95 25.17 -0.78
CA SER A 385 -4.86 25.46 -1.72
C SER A 385 -5.42 25.92 -3.08
N THR A 386 -4.89 27.00 -3.65
CA THR A 386 -5.32 27.54 -4.95
C THR A 386 -4.27 27.35 -6.05
N SER A 387 -4.67 27.50 -7.32
CA SER A 387 -3.78 27.41 -8.50
C SER A 387 -2.84 28.60 -8.54
N ALA A 388 -3.24 29.70 -7.92
CA ALA A 388 -2.41 30.86 -7.67
C ALA A 388 -1.42 30.63 -6.51
N SER A 389 -1.19 29.39 -6.06
CA SER A 389 -0.30 29.02 -4.96
C SER A 389 -0.65 29.69 -3.62
N GLU A 390 -1.91 30.02 -3.38
CA GLU A 390 -2.34 30.57 -2.09
C GLU A 390 -2.84 29.47 -1.15
N LEU A 391 -2.75 29.73 0.15
CA LEU A 391 -3.46 28.96 1.17
C LEU A 391 -4.58 29.82 1.75
N ARG A 392 -5.82 29.53 1.37
CA ARG A 392 -6.97 30.33 1.77
C ARG A 392 -7.70 29.76 2.98
N VAL A 393 -8.15 30.62 3.87
CA VAL A 393 -9.03 30.29 5.00
C VAL A 393 -10.26 31.19 4.93
N TYR A 394 -11.42 30.69 5.38
CA TYR A 394 -12.71 31.38 5.29
C TYR A 394 -13.13 31.79 3.86
N GLY A 395 -12.48 31.25 2.82
CA GLY A 395 -12.78 31.51 1.40
C GLY A 395 -12.01 32.68 0.80
N ASN A 396 -11.94 33.84 1.48
CA ASN A 396 -11.34 35.07 0.93
C ASN A 396 -10.08 35.58 1.65
N LYS A 397 -9.65 34.93 2.74
CA LYS A 397 -8.40 35.28 3.44
C LYS A 397 -7.29 34.35 3.01
N CYS A 398 -6.08 34.88 2.89
CA CYS A 398 -4.88 34.15 2.49
C CYS A 398 -3.91 34.07 3.69
N LEU A 399 -3.21 32.94 3.82
CA LEU A 399 -2.02 32.82 4.65
C LEU A 399 -0.97 33.79 4.10
N ASP A 400 -0.47 34.69 4.93
CA ASP A 400 0.27 35.87 4.50
C ASP A 400 1.50 36.06 5.39
N VAL A 401 2.66 36.30 4.77
CA VAL A 401 3.86 36.77 5.46
C VAL A 401 3.72 38.27 5.69
N ASN A 402 3.60 38.68 6.96
CA ASN A 402 3.24 40.04 7.34
C ASN A 402 4.13 41.10 6.67
N GLY A 403 3.50 42.03 5.95
CA GLY A 403 4.18 43.12 5.24
C GLY A 403 5.14 42.67 4.13
N GLY A 404 5.11 41.40 3.72
CA GLY A 404 6.07 40.83 2.78
C GLY A 404 7.50 40.73 3.30
N GLY A 405 7.68 40.70 4.63
CA GLY A 405 9.00 40.62 5.25
C GLY A 405 9.77 39.36 4.85
N THR A 406 11.10 39.48 4.76
CA THR A 406 12.00 38.37 4.40
C THR A 406 12.93 37.95 5.53
N ALA A 407 12.88 38.62 6.69
CA ALA A 407 13.69 38.32 7.86
C ALA A 407 13.19 37.06 8.60
N ASP A 408 14.11 36.32 9.23
CA ASP A 408 13.75 35.20 10.12
C ASP A 408 12.93 35.73 11.30
N GLY A 409 11.85 35.02 11.63
CA GLY A 409 10.90 35.45 12.66
C GLY A 409 9.81 36.39 12.18
N THR A 410 9.75 36.72 10.87
CA THR A 410 8.60 37.48 10.33
C THR A 410 7.32 36.67 10.55
N ALA A 411 6.32 37.31 11.17
CA ALA A 411 5.08 36.65 11.55
C ALA A 411 4.26 36.20 10.35
N VAL A 412 3.59 35.05 10.49
CA VAL A 412 2.57 34.59 9.55
C VAL A 412 1.19 34.93 10.09
N ILE A 413 0.40 35.59 9.26
CA ILE A 413 -0.92 36.13 9.58
C ILE A 413 -1.92 35.68 8.51
N ILE A 414 -3.18 36.09 8.66
CA ILE A 414 -4.13 36.14 7.55
C ILE A 414 -4.35 37.56 7.06
N TRP A 415 -4.53 37.71 5.75
CA TRP A 415 -4.87 38.97 5.10
C TRP A 415 -5.83 38.74 3.94
N ASP A 416 -6.51 39.78 3.46
CA ASP A 416 -7.29 39.68 2.22
C ASP A 416 -6.39 39.22 1.08
N CYS A 417 -6.87 38.24 0.31
CA CYS A 417 -6.12 37.76 -0.85
C CYS A 417 -5.95 38.89 -1.87
N ASN A 418 -4.71 39.27 -2.15
CA ASN A 418 -4.34 40.38 -3.04
C ASN A 418 -3.40 39.95 -4.18
N GLY A 419 -3.07 38.66 -4.25
CA GLY A 419 -2.27 38.07 -5.32
C GLY A 419 -0.76 38.30 -5.22
N GLN A 420 -0.28 39.01 -4.20
CA GLN A 420 1.15 39.29 -4.02
C GLN A 420 1.96 38.05 -3.59
N ASN A 421 3.28 38.11 -3.81
CA ASN A 421 4.21 36.99 -3.57
C ASN A 421 4.31 36.54 -2.10
N ASN A 422 3.99 37.41 -1.15
CA ASN A 422 3.96 37.10 0.29
C ASN A 422 2.75 36.24 0.70
N GLN A 423 1.79 36.02 -0.20
CA GLN A 423 0.65 35.11 -0.03
C GLN A 423 0.81 33.79 -0.80
N LYS A 424 1.99 33.59 -1.40
CA LYS A 424 2.29 32.44 -2.25
C LYS A 424 3.11 31.43 -1.46
N TRP A 425 2.62 30.21 -1.39
CA TRP A 425 3.18 29.11 -0.62
C TRP A 425 3.43 27.91 -1.51
N ARG A 426 4.67 27.45 -1.52
CA ARG A 426 5.09 26.24 -2.22
C ARG A 426 5.21 25.09 -1.23
N PHE A 427 4.40 24.08 -1.42
CA PHE A 427 4.54 22.80 -0.72
C PHE A 427 5.72 22.04 -1.31
N ASN A 428 6.63 21.60 -0.46
CA ASN A 428 7.80 20.83 -0.86
C ASN A 428 7.61 19.35 -0.50
N SER A 429 8.28 18.48 -1.25
CA SER A 429 8.23 17.03 -1.05
C SER A 429 8.79 16.57 0.29
N ASP A 430 9.61 17.39 0.94
CA ASP A 430 10.21 17.13 2.25
C ASP A 430 9.29 17.46 3.43
N GLY A 431 8.02 17.85 3.16
CA GLY A 431 7.02 18.23 4.16
C GLY A 431 7.12 19.69 4.62
N SER A 432 8.09 20.47 4.13
CA SER A 432 8.11 21.91 4.39
C SER A 432 7.12 22.66 3.50
N ILE A 433 6.66 23.81 3.96
CA ILE A 433 5.88 24.77 3.15
C ILE A 433 6.73 26.04 3.07
N THR A 434 7.14 26.43 1.87
CA THR A 434 7.98 27.62 1.66
C THR A 434 7.17 28.83 1.21
N ALA A 435 7.33 29.97 1.89
CA ALA A 435 6.87 31.26 1.41
C ALA A 435 7.67 31.66 0.17
N VAL A 436 7.00 31.81 -0.97
CA VAL A 436 7.65 32.07 -2.27
C VAL A 436 8.35 33.43 -2.27
N GLY A 437 7.73 34.48 -1.71
CA GLY A 437 8.31 35.82 -1.66
C GLY A 437 9.55 35.97 -0.77
N ALA A 438 9.74 35.08 0.21
CA ALA A 438 10.87 35.12 1.14
C ALA A 438 11.87 33.97 0.97
N ASN A 439 11.51 32.92 0.22
CA ASN A 439 12.24 31.66 0.11
C ASN A 439 12.58 31.03 1.48
N LYS A 440 11.63 31.08 2.41
CA LYS A 440 11.74 30.60 3.80
C LYS A 440 10.61 29.66 4.17
N CYS A 441 10.82 28.84 5.17
CA CYS A 441 9.89 27.79 5.59
C CYS A 441 8.86 28.32 6.60
N LEU A 442 7.63 27.83 6.51
CA LEU A 442 6.58 27.97 7.52
C LEU A 442 7.02 27.22 8.78
N ASP A 443 7.28 27.96 9.84
CA ASP A 443 8.03 27.52 11.02
C ASP A 443 7.21 27.75 12.29
N VAL A 444 7.13 26.73 13.16
CA VAL A 444 6.60 26.91 14.51
C VAL A 444 7.71 27.47 15.40
N SER A 445 7.47 28.66 15.96
CA SER A 445 8.50 29.47 16.62
C SER A 445 9.14 28.74 17.81
N GLY A 446 10.48 28.77 17.86
CA GLY A 446 11.26 28.16 18.93
C GLY A 446 11.10 26.64 19.06
N SER A 447 10.62 25.95 18.01
CA SER A 447 10.22 24.53 18.07
C SER A 447 9.19 24.22 19.18
N GLY A 448 8.40 25.21 19.59
CA GLY A 448 7.38 25.01 20.61
C GLY A 448 6.30 24.04 20.14
N THR A 449 5.78 23.23 21.08
CA THR A 449 4.75 22.23 20.77
C THR A 449 3.40 22.54 21.43
N ALA A 450 3.33 23.50 22.34
CA ALA A 450 2.12 23.85 23.08
C ALA A 450 1.10 24.61 22.22
N ASN A 451 -0.19 24.49 22.56
CA ASN A 451 -1.25 25.32 22.01
C ASN A 451 -0.90 26.81 22.16
N GLY A 452 -1.14 27.59 21.11
CA GLY A 452 -0.85 29.02 21.11
C GLY A 452 0.57 29.38 20.66
N THR A 453 1.44 28.40 20.39
CA THR A 453 2.77 28.69 19.82
C THR A 453 2.61 29.29 18.43
N LYS A 454 3.21 30.47 18.21
CA LYS A 454 3.07 31.25 16.97
C LYS A 454 3.80 30.60 15.80
N VAL A 455 3.27 30.86 14.60
CA VAL A 455 3.91 30.48 13.33
C VAL A 455 4.56 31.70 12.69
N GLN A 456 5.75 31.51 12.14
CA GLN A 456 6.61 32.51 11.52
C GLN A 456 7.22 31.95 10.24
N ILE A 457 7.94 32.78 9.49
CA ILE A 457 8.90 32.27 8.50
C ILE A 457 10.29 32.19 9.11
N TRP A 458 11.03 31.14 8.76
CA TRP A 458 12.42 30.95 9.17
C TRP A 458 13.22 30.28 8.06
N SER A 459 14.53 30.50 8.04
CA SER A 459 15.48 29.77 7.21
C SER A 459 15.19 28.27 7.26
N CYS A 460 15.11 27.62 6.11
CA CYS A 460 14.75 26.19 6.07
C CYS A 460 15.88 25.35 6.68
N THR A 461 15.67 24.84 7.90
CA THR A 461 16.64 24.03 8.66
C THR A 461 16.41 22.53 8.50
N GLY A 462 15.24 22.14 7.98
CA GLY A 462 14.83 20.74 7.88
C GLY A 462 14.29 20.15 9.19
N GLN A 463 14.24 20.94 10.27
CA GLN A 463 13.72 20.51 11.57
C GLN A 463 12.21 20.24 11.55
N SER A 464 11.74 19.41 12.48
CA SER A 464 10.35 18.93 12.54
C SER A 464 9.32 20.03 12.78
N ASN A 465 9.71 21.15 13.39
CA ASN A 465 8.87 22.33 13.60
C ASN A 465 8.58 23.11 12.30
N GLN A 466 9.26 22.77 11.19
CA GLN A 466 9.04 23.32 9.85
C GLN A 466 8.32 22.34 8.92
N LYS A 467 7.84 21.21 9.45
CA LYS A 467 7.21 20.14 8.67
C LYS A 467 5.71 20.09 8.94
N TRP A 468 4.93 19.99 7.88
CA TRP A 468 3.48 20.05 7.88
C TRP A 468 2.89 18.91 7.05
N THR A 469 1.75 18.39 7.48
CA THR A 469 0.99 17.35 6.81
C THR A 469 -0.43 17.84 6.53
N ARG A 470 -1.00 17.50 5.38
CA ARG A 470 -2.42 17.76 5.10
C ARG A 470 -3.27 16.66 5.72
N VAL A 471 -4.30 17.02 6.48
CA VAL A 471 -5.21 16.09 7.19
C VAL A 471 -6.68 16.40 6.96
#